data_AF-A0A1H0UNK0-F1
#
_entry.id   AF-A0A1H0UNK0-F1
#
_cell.length_a   1.000
_cell.length_b   1.000
_cell.length_c   1.000
_cell.angle_alpha   90.00
_cell.angle_beta   90.00
_cell.angle_gamma   90.00
#
_symmetry.space_group_name_H-M   'P 1'
#
loop_
_entity.id
_entity.type
_entity.pdbx_description
1 polymer ?
#
loop_
_entity_poly.entity_id
_entity_poly.type
_entity_poly.pdbx_seq_one_letter_code
_entity_poly.pdbx_strand_id
1 'polypeptide(L)'
;MRHGSKPTIRDVAETAGVSVTTVSYVLSGRSGGTTRISEATQDRVHAAVRELGYVANRGARGMRRGRTELVAVAVADLEDPQDRALATLLAAILPKHGYQTVVLLGGGWRQFMLAGGADGVIRTSASETAEDAAAMAELAARGVAQVLITDDAGAGALDANPDGIPDVQAGYDVVPAGTESTEALAERAVTALLGRLRS
;
A
#
# COMPACT_ATOMS: atom_id res chain seq x y z
N MET A 1 -26.89 -20.12 -21.29
CA MET A 1 -25.77 -19.17 -21.51
C MET A 1 -24.78 -19.33 -20.38
N ARG A 2 -23.57 -19.83 -20.64
CA ARG A 2 -22.53 -19.90 -19.59
C ARG A 2 -22.08 -18.47 -19.32
N HIS A 3 -22.17 -18.00 -18.08
CA HIS A 3 -21.53 -16.75 -17.66
C HIS A 3 -20.07 -16.82 -18.10
N GLY A 4 -19.64 -15.95 -19.01
CA GLY A 4 -18.28 -15.94 -19.52
C GLY A 4 -17.33 -15.68 -18.36
N SER A 5 -16.67 -16.73 -17.86
CA SER A 5 -15.71 -16.60 -16.78
C SER A 5 -14.61 -15.67 -17.25
N LYS A 6 -14.35 -14.61 -16.46
CA LYS A 6 -13.22 -13.71 -16.72
C LYS A 6 -11.96 -14.57 -16.94
N PRO A 7 -11.18 -14.28 -17.99
CA PRO A 7 -9.93 -14.99 -18.26
C PRO A 7 -9.06 -15.03 -17.00
N THR A 8 -8.41 -16.16 -16.78
CA THR A 8 -7.54 -16.42 -15.63
C THR A 8 -6.08 -16.50 -16.07
N ILE A 9 -5.16 -16.45 -15.09
CA ILE A 9 -3.73 -16.65 -15.37
C ILE A 9 -3.42 -18.03 -15.96
N ARG A 10 -4.29 -19.03 -15.75
CA ARG A 10 -4.16 -20.36 -16.34
C ARG A 10 -4.46 -20.33 -17.83
N ASP A 11 -5.52 -19.62 -18.21
CA ASP A 11 -5.89 -19.45 -19.62
C ASP A 11 -4.77 -18.74 -20.39
N VAL A 12 -4.15 -17.71 -19.79
CA VAL A 12 -2.97 -17.04 -20.36
C VAL A 12 -1.79 -18.01 -20.53
N ALA A 13 -1.53 -18.86 -19.53
CA ALA A 13 -0.43 -19.82 -19.58
C ALA A 13 -0.62 -20.86 -20.69
N GLU A 14 -1.85 -21.33 -20.86
CA GLU A 14 -2.23 -22.26 -21.92
C GLU A 14 -2.09 -21.62 -23.30
N THR A 15 -2.66 -20.42 -23.53
CA THR A 15 -2.55 -19.69 -24.80
C THR A 15 -1.10 -19.33 -25.15
N ALA A 16 -0.27 -18.95 -24.16
CA ALA A 16 1.13 -18.63 -24.38
C ALA A 16 2.03 -19.87 -24.51
N GLY A 17 1.54 -21.07 -24.16
CA GLY A 17 2.31 -22.32 -24.16
C GLY A 17 3.45 -22.32 -23.14
N VAL A 18 3.19 -21.84 -21.92
CA VAL A 18 4.17 -21.77 -20.82
C VAL A 18 3.54 -22.15 -19.48
N SER A 19 4.34 -22.25 -18.42
CA SER A 19 3.81 -22.49 -17.08
C SER A 19 3.14 -21.24 -16.48
N VAL A 20 2.18 -21.42 -15.57
CA VAL A 20 1.57 -20.32 -14.78
C VAL A 20 2.64 -19.52 -14.02
N THR A 21 3.68 -20.19 -13.54
CA THR A 21 4.82 -19.55 -12.86
C THR A 21 5.59 -18.63 -13.81
N THR A 22 5.81 -19.07 -15.06
CA THR A 22 6.43 -18.25 -16.11
C THR A 22 5.59 -17.00 -16.39
N VAL A 23 4.28 -17.15 -16.60
CA VAL A 23 3.37 -16.00 -16.77
C VAL A 23 3.44 -15.07 -15.57
N SER A 24 3.43 -15.60 -14.34
CA SER A 24 3.54 -14.78 -13.14
C SER A 24 4.85 -14.00 -13.06
N TYR A 25 5.98 -14.57 -13.49
CA TYR A 25 7.26 -13.87 -13.50
C TYR A 25 7.28 -12.76 -14.55
N VAL A 26 6.82 -13.04 -15.78
CA VAL A 26 6.72 -12.03 -16.84
C VAL A 26 5.83 -10.86 -16.41
N LEU A 27 4.63 -11.15 -15.89
CA LEU A 27 3.68 -10.12 -15.47
C LEU A 27 4.06 -9.39 -14.17
N SER A 28 5.05 -9.88 -13.42
CA SER A 28 5.58 -9.20 -12.21
C SER A 28 6.88 -8.45 -12.47
N GLY A 29 7.38 -8.41 -13.71
CA GLY A 29 8.64 -7.74 -14.06
C GLY A 29 9.89 -8.47 -13.54
N ARG A 30 9.75 -9.68 -12.98
CA ARG A 30 10.86 -10.51 -12.47
C ARG A 30 11.49 -11.39 -13.56
N SER A 31 11.28 -11.02 -14.83
CA SER A 31 11.81 -11.70 -16.02
C SER A 31 13.32 -11.44 -16.23
N GLY A 32 13.89 -10.45 -15.55
CA GLY A 32 15.33 -10.15 -15.52
C GLY A 32 15.96 -10.52 -14.18
N GLY A 33 17.15 -11.13 -14.21
CA GLY A 33 17.89 -11.58 -13.01
C GLY A 33 18.10 -13.10 -12.96
N THR A 34 17.91 -13.71 -11.77
CA THR A 34 18.11 -15.16 -11.51
C THR A 34 17.17 -16.09 -12.27
N THR A 35 16.01 -15.59 -12.72
CA THR A 35 15.10 -16.31 -13.62
C THR A 35 15.13 -15.65 -15.00
N ARG A 36 16.02 -16.12 -15.87
CA ARG A 36 16.18 -15.55 -17.21
C ARG A 36 15.11 -16.09 -18.16
N ILE A 37 14.08 -15.30 -18.44
CA ILE A 37 13.02 -15.63 -19.41
C ILE A 37 13.36 -14.95 -20.74
N SER A 38 13.43 -15.71 -21.84
CA SER A 38 13.75 -15.17 -23.17
C SER A 38 12.71 -14.12 -23.62
N GLU A 39 13.15 -13.10 -24.35
CA GLU A 39 12.27 -12.06 -24.91
C GLU A 39 11.12 -12.67 -25.71
N ALA A 40 11.42 -13.64 -26.58
CA ALA A 40 10.41 -14.38 -27.34
C ALA A 40 9.34 -15.05 -26.45
N THR A 41 9.69 -15.47 -25.24
CA THR A 41 8.71 -16.03 -24.29
C THR A 41 7.91 -14.92 -23.60
N GLN A 42 8.53 -13.80 -23.27
CA GLN A 42 7.84 -12.62 -22.74
C GLN A 42 6.81 -12.10 -23.75
N ASP A 43 7.18 -12.02 -25.03
CA ASP A 43 6.31 -11.57 -26.12
C ASP A 43 5.08 -12.46 -26.29
N ARG A 44 5.25 -13.80 -26.24
CA ARG A 44 4.13 -14.75 -26.29
C ARG A 44 3.16 -14.55 -25.13
N VAL A 45 3.68 -14.33 -23.91
CA VAL A 45 2.84 -14.05 -22.74
C VAL A 45 2.08 -12.74 -22.91
N HIS A 46 2.75 -11.67 -23.35
CA HIS A 46 2.10 -10.38 -23.59
C HIS A 46 1.08 -10.42 -24.73
N ALA A 47 1.30 -11.24 -25.77
CA ALA A 47 0.34 -11.48 -26.83
C ALA A 47 -0.91 -12.19 -26.29
N ALA A 48 -0.74 -13.30 -25.55
CA ALA A 48 -1.85 -14.05 -24.95
C ALA A 48 -2.68 -13.19 -23.97
N VAL A 49 -2.02 -12.33 -23.17
CA VAL A 49 -2.71 -11.39 -22.28
C VAL A 49 -3.60 -10.42 -23.06
N ARG A 50 -3.09 -9.85 -24.16
CA ARG A 50 -3.86 -8.92 -25.01
C ARG A 50 -5.01 -9.63 -25.71
N GLU A 51 -4.77 -10.82 -26.25
CA GLU A 51 -5.77 -11.62 -26.95
C GLU A 51 -6.95 -11.98 -26.03
N LEU A 52 -6.65 -12.44 -24.82
CA LEU A 52 -7.66 -12.83 -23.85
C LEU A 52 -8.31 -11.64 -23.14
N GLY A 53 -7.74 -10.43 -23.23
CA GLY A 53 -8.15 -9.30 -22.40
C GLY A 53 -7.92 -9.57 -20.90
N TYR A 54 -6.92 -10.39 -20.56
CA TYR A 54 -6.62 -10.73 -19.18
C TYR A 54 -6.06 -9.52 -18.43
N VAL A 55 -6.72 -9.15 -17.34
CA VAL A 55 -6.18 -8.16 -16.39
C VAL A 55 -5.81 -8.89 -15.12
N ALA A 56 -4.54 -8.82 -14.75
CA ALA A 56 -4.05 -9.47 -13.54
C ALA A 56 -4.75 -8.88 -12.30
N ASN A 57 -5.57 -9.70 -11.63
CA ASN A 57 -6.20 -9.33 -10.38
C ASN A 57 -5.16 -9.40 -9.24
N ARG A 58 -4.50 -8.27 -8.94
CA ARG A 58 -3.53 -8.16 -7.85
C ARG A 58 -4.16 -8.46 -6.48
N GLY A 59 -5.40 -8.04 -6.24
CA GLY A 59 -6.13 -8.36 -5.00
C GLY A 59 -6.31 -9.86 -4.77
N ALA A 60 -6.58 -10.65 -5.82
CA ALA A 60 -6.67 -12.12 -5.73
C ALA A 60 -5.30 -12.80 -5.52
N ARG A 61 -4.20 -12.21 -6.04
CA ARG A 61 -2.84 -12.66 -5.69
C ARG A 61 -2.53 -12.40 -4.23
N GLY A 62 -3.02 -11.26 -3.73
CA GLY A 62 -2.78 -10.86 -2.37
C GLY A 62 -3.48 -11.73 -1.33
N MET A 63 -4.74 -12.08 -1.57
CA MET A 63 -5.49 -13.00 -0.71
C MET A 63 -4.86 -14.39 -0.58
N ARG A 64 -4.19 -14.89 -1.62
CA ARG A 64 -3.46 -16.18 -1.57
C ARG A 64 -2.14 -16.11 -0.80
N ARG A 65 -1.59 -14.90 -0.62
CA ARG A 65 -0.33 -14.63 0.09
C ARG A 65 -0.53 -13.94 1.45
N GLY A 66 -1.79 -13.64 1.81
CA GLY A 66 -2.13 -12.87 3.00
C GLY A 66 -1.73 -11.39 2.95
N ARG A 67 -1.47 -10.81 1.76
CA ARG A 67 -1.00 -9.42 1.57
C ARG A 67 -1.63 -8.78 0.34
N THR A 68 -2.41 -7.72 0.49
CA THR A 68 -3.09 -6.97 -0.58
C THR A 68 -2.17 -6.33 -1.62
N GLU A 69 -0.89 -6.11 -1.32
CA GLU A 69 0.03 -5.25 -2.09
C GLU A 69 -0.47 -3.80 -2.21
N LEU A 70 -1.36 -3.38 -1.32
CA LEU A 70 -1.90 -2.02 -1.22
C LEU A 70 -1.37 -1.33 0.02
N VAL A 71 -1.10 -0.04 -0.10
CA VAL A 71 -0.87 0.87 1.02
C VAL A 71 -1.88 2.00 0.95
N ALA A 72 -2.58 2.22 2.04
CA ALA A 72 -3.48 3.36 2.20
C ALA A 72 -2.66 4.62 2.51
N VAL A 73 -2.98 5.73 1.85
CA VAL A 73 -2.49 7.06 2.19
C VAL A 73 -3.70 7.88 2.61
N ALA A 74 -3.82 8.13 3.91
CA ALA A 74 -4.93 8.89 4.47
C ALA A 74 -4.51 10.36 4.64
N VAL A 75 -5.18 11.25 3.94
CA VAL A 75 -4.98 12.70 4.02
C VAL A 75 -6.23 13.38 4.56
N ALA A 76 -6.08 14.53 5.21
CA ALA A 76 -7.24 15.27 5.71
C ALA A 76 -7.93 15.99 4.54
N ASP A 77 -7.17 16.71 3.73
CA ASP A 77 -7.70 17.58 2.69
C ASP A 77 -6.73 17.73 1.51
N LEU A 78 -7.21 17.56 0.27
CA LEU A 78 -6.38 17.78 -0.93
C LEU A 78 -6.28 19.25 -1.35
N GLU A 79 -7.09 20.12 -0.77
CA GLU A 79 -6.93 21.57 -0.92
C GLU A 79 -5.67 22.04 -0.19
N ASP A 80 -5.34 21.41 0.94
CA ASP A 80 -4.09 21.66 1.66
C ASP A 80 -2.86 21.31 0.79
N PRO A 81 -1.92 22.27 0.59
CA PRO A 81 -0.76 22.05 -0.27
C PRO A 81 0.17 20.92 0.19
N GLN A 82 0.30 20.70 1.49
CA GLN A 82 1.20 19.70 2.05
C GLN A 82 0.61 18.30 1.93
N ASP A 83 -0.66 18.13 2.28
CA ASP A 83 -1.40 16.87 2.08
C ASP A 83 -1.42 16.48 0.59
N ARG A 84 -1.67 17.45 -0.30
CA ARG A 84 -1.64 17.21 -1.75
C ARG A 84 -0.24 16.79 -2.23
N ALA A 85 0.80 17.46 -1.75
CA ALA A 85 2.18 17.15 -2.13
C ALA A 85 2.59 15.76 -1.61
N LEU A 86 2.29 15.44 -0.35
CA LEU A 86 2.55 14.12 0.24
C LEU A 86 1.78 13.02 -0.48
N ALA A 87 0.48 13.19 -0.74
CA ALA A 87 -0.30 12.21 -1.48
C ALA A 87 0.32 11.92 -2.86
N THR A 88 0.74 12.97 -3.57
CA THR A 88 1.38 12.86 -4.89
C THR A 88 2.71 12.12 -4.82
N LEU A 89 3.57 12.47 -3.87
CA LEU A 89 4.88 11.86 -3.70
C LEU A 89 4.77 10.39 -3.27
N LEU A 90 3.93 10.09 -2.27
CA LEU A 90 3.70 8.72 -1.81
C LEU A 90 3.11 7.85 -2.92
N ALA A 91 2.18 8.39 -3.73
CA ALA A 91 1.66 7.71 -4.91
C ALA A 91 2.73 7.41 -5.98
N ALA A 92 3.80 8.21 -6.04
CA ALA A 92 4.93 7.99 -6.95
C ALA A 92 6.01 7.05 -6.38
N ILE A 93 6.23 7.05 -5.07
CA ILE A 93 7.30 6.28 -4.41
C ILE A 93 6.88 4.83 -4.16
N LEU A 94 5.70 4.59 -3.57
CA LEU A 94 5.23 3.25 -3.17
C LEU A 94 5.24 2.21 -4.31
N PRO A 95 4.85 2.54 -5.56
CA PRO A 95 4.92 1.61 -6.69
C PRO A 95 6.33 1.11 -7.00
N LYS A 96 7.37 1.92 -6.73
CA LYS A 96 8.77 1.52 -6.91
C LYS A 96 9.18 0.40 -5.94
N HIS A 97 8.43 0.23 -4.85
CA HIS A 97 8.62 -0.80 -3.84
C HIS A 97 7.60 -1.95 -3.93
N GLY A 98 6.81 -2.00 -5.01
CA GLY A 98 5.86 -3.09 -5.26
C GLY A 98 4.49 -2.92 -4.61
N TYR A 99 4.20 -1.76 -4.02
CA TYR A 99 2.88 -1.45 -3.43
C TYR A 99 2.10 -0.48 -4.31
N GLN A 100 0.80 -0.68 -4.44
CA GLN A 100 -0.08 0.33 -5.05
C GLN A 100 -0.68 1.21 -3.97
N THR A 101 -0.90 2.48 -4.32
CA THR A 101 -1.40 3.48 -3.38
C THR A 101 -2.90 3.65 -3.52
N VAL A 102 -3.62 3.68 -2.40
CA VAL A 102 -5.01 4.09 -2.32
C VAL A 102 -5.08 5.35 -1.47
N VAL A 103 -5.41 6.49 -2.07
CA VAL A 103 -5.57 7.76 -1.35
C VAL A 103 -6.98 7.84 -0.78
N LEU A 104 -7.09 8.09 0.52
CA LEU A 104 -8.34 8.17 1.27
C LEU A 104 -8.41 9.52 1.96
N LEU A 105 -9.58 10.16 1.89
CA LEU A 105 -9.81 11.49 2.46
C LEU A 105 -10.57 11.39 3.77
N GLY A 106 -10.20 12.23 4.74
CA GLY A 106 -10.83 12.28 6.06
C GLY A 106 -10.82 10.92 6.76
N GLY A 107 -11.92 10.54 7.41
CA GLY A 107 -12.01 9.31 8.21
C GLY A 107 -12.23 8.00 7.45
N GLY A 108 -12.34 8.02 6.12
CA GLY A 108 -12.68 6.83 5.33
C GLY A 108 -11.65 5.69 5.41
N TRP A 109 -10.42 6.00 5.82
CA TRP A 109 -9.35 5.04 6.03
C TRP A 109 -9.67 4.02 7.13
N ARG A 110 -10.41 4.38 8.19
CA ARG A 110 -10.70 3.50 9.33
C ARG A 110 -11.40 2.23 8.87
N GLN A 111 -12.54 2.39 8.21
CA GLN A 111 -13.34 1.25 7.72
C GLN A 111 -12.57 0.44 6.67
N PHE A 112 -11.86 1.12 5.77
CA PHE A 112 -11.07 0.46 4.73
C PHE A 112 -9.98 -0.43 5.31
N MET A 113 -9.20 0.09 6.28
CA MET A 113 -8.13 -0.65 6.93
C MET A 113 -8.66 -1.77 7.82
N LEU A 114 -9.70 -1.51 8.61
CA LEU A 114 -10.32 -2.51 9.50
C LEU A 114 -10.95 -3.68 8.72
N ALA A 115 -11.37 -3.45 7.47
CA ALA A 115 -11.85 -4.49 6.56
C ALA A 115 -10.72 -5.28 5.88
N GLY A 116 -9.44 -4.97 6.16
CA GLY A 116 -8.29 -5.60 5.52
C GLY A 116 -8.03 -5.10 4.10
N GLY A 117 -8.41 -3.85 3.80
CA GLY A 117 -8.29 -3.26 2.48
C GLY A 117 -6.86 -2.98 2.01
N ALA A 118 -5.91 -2.83 2.94
CA ALA A 118 -4.48 -2.61 2.64
C ALA A 118 -3.56 -3.25 3.68
N ASP A 119 -2.29 -3.43 3.32
CA ASP A 119 -1.26 -4.04 4.17
C ASP A 119 -0.69 -3.05 5.21
N GLY A 120 -0.85 -1.74 4.94
CA GLY A 120 -0.46 -0.69 5.85
C GLY A 120 -1.03 0.66 5.46
N VAL A 121 -0.87 1.64 6.36
CA VAL A 121 -1.38 3.01 6.19
C VAL A 121 -0.32 4.05 6.55
N ILE A 122 -0.21 5.09 5.72
CA ILE A 122 0.50 6.34 6.02
C ILE A 122 -0.56 7.42 6.20
N ARG A 123 -0.56 8.10 7.35
CA ARG A 123 -1.44 9.24 7.64
C ARG A 123 -0.64 10.54 7.59
N THR A 124 -1.14 11.57 6.91
CA THR A 124 -0.43 12.86 6.75
C THR A 124 -0.80 13.90 7.80
N SER A 125 -1.88 13.67 8.56
CA SER A 125 -2.32 14.56 9.61
C SER A 125 -2.82 13.80 10.83
N ALA A 126 -2.51 14.36 11.99
CA ALA A 126 -2.88 13.85 13.31
C ALA A 126 -4.22 14.43 13.78
N SER A 127 -5.22 14.63 12.92
CA SER A 127 -6.56 14.91 13.47
C SER A 127 -7.02 13.64 14.21
N GLU A 128 -6.95 13.68 15.54
CA GLU A 128 -7.18 12.54 16.45
C GLU A 128 -8.61 12.60 16.97
N THR A 129 -9.57 12.20 16.15
CA THR A 129 -10.86 11.84 16.73
C THR A 129 -10.69 10.59 17.61
N ALA A 130 -11.52 10.42 18.64
CA ALA A 130 -11.50 9.20 19.44
C ALA A 130 -11.68 7.92 18.58
N GLU A 131 -12.41 8.03 17.47
CA GLU A 131 -12.56 6.96 16.48
C GLU A 131 -11.25 6.64 15.75
N ASP A 132 -10.45 7.66 15.43
CA ASP A 132 -9.14 7.48 14.80
C ASP A 132 -8.18 6.76 15.73
N ALA A 133 -8.12 7.18 17.00
CA ALA A 133 -7.27 6.52 17.99
C ALA A 133 -7.69 5.05 18.20
N ALA A 134 -8.99 4.78 18.32
CA ALA A 134 -9.51 3.42 18.47
C ALA A 134 -9.16 2.53 17.25
N ALA A 135 -9.32 3.06 16.03
CA ALA A 135 -8.96 2.33 14.82
C ALA A 135 -7.44 2.04 14.75
N MET A 136 -6.59 3.01 15.10
CA MET A 136 -5.13 2.82 15.12
C MET A 136 -4.71 1.75 16.12
N ALA A 137 -5.29 1.76 17.32
CA ALA A 137 -5.02 0.78 18.36
C ALA A 137 -5.45 -0.63 17.93
N GLU A 138 -6.62 -0.76 17.30
CA GLU A 138 -7.10 -2.03 16.78
C GLU A 138 -6.22 -2.57 15.64
N LEU A 139 -5.81 -1.71 14.71
CA LEU A 139 -4.88 -2.07 13.64
C LEU A 139 -3.51 -2.48 14.19
N ALA A 140 -3.03 -1.81 15.23
CA ALA A 140 -1.77 -2.15 15.90
C ALA A 140 -1.86 -3.55 16.55
N ALA A 141 -2.97 -3.84 17.23
CA ALA A 141 -3.22 -5.16 17.81
C ALA A 141 -3.28 -6.28 16.75
N ARG A 142 -3.66 -5.93 15.52
CA ARG A 142 -3.65 -6.84 14.35
C ARG A 142 -2.29 -6.92 13.64
N GLY A 143 -1.28 -6.17 14.11
CA GLY A 143 0.05 -6.13 13.50
C GLY A 143 0.09 -5.41 12.14
N VAL A 144 -0.88 -4.54 11.85
CA VAL A 144 -0.89 -3.76 10.60
C VAL A 144 0.21 -2.70 10.66
N ALA A 145 0.92 -2.50 9.55
CA ALA A 145 1.96 -1.49 9.45
C ALA A 145 1.35 -0.08 9.37
N GLN A 146 1.78 0.82 10.25
CA GLN A 146 1.17 2.14 10.40
C GLN A 146 2.25 3.21 10.58
N VAL A 147 2.12 4.32 9.86
CA VAL A 147 3.00 5.50 9.95
C VAL A 147 2.15 6.77 10.05
N LEU A 148 2.48 7.65 10.97
CA LEU A 148 1.89 8.98 11.13
C LEU A 148 2.94 10.04 10.80
N ILE A 149 2.65 10.89 9.82
CA ILE A 149 3.38 12.13 9.57
C ILE A 149 2.67 13.23 10.35
N THR A 150 3.43 14.03 11.10
CA THR A 150 2.88 15.13 11.92
C THR A 150 3.77 16.36 11.85
N ASP A 151 3.16 17.53 11.75
CA ASP A 151 3.85 18.84 11.78
C ASP A 151 4.28 19.25 13.19
N ASP A 152 3.81 18.56 14.22
CA ASP A 152 4.19 18.91 15.58
C ASP A 152 5.67 18.58 15.83
N ALA A 153 6.47 19.63 16.01
CA ALA A 153 7.80 19.57 16.62
C ALA A 153 7.74 19.13 18.10
N GLY A 154 6.58 18.72 18.59
CA GLY A 154 6.35 18.19 19.92
C GLY A 154 6.42 16.67 19.97
N ALA A 155 7.62 16.13 20.14
CA ALA A 155 7.80 14.93 20.96
C ALA A 155 7.31 15.11 22.43
N GLY A 156 6.61 16.22 22.74
CA GLY A 156 6.01 16.56 24.03
C GLY A 156 4.50 16.88 23.99
N ALA A 157 3.79 16.64 22.89
CA ALA A 157 2.31 16.64 22.91
C ALA A 157 1.74 15.22 23.12
N LEU A 158 2.59 14.19 23.08
CA LEU A 158 2.25 12.83 23.52
C LEU A 158 2.24 12.68 25.06
N ASP A 159 2.65 13.71 25.80
CA ASP A 159 2.67 13.75 27.28
C ASP A 159 1.52 14.59 27.89
N ALA A 160 0.60 15.12 27.08
CA ALA A 160 -0.61 15.75 27.58
C ALA A 160 -1.82 15.02 27.00
N ASN A 161 -2.23 13.96 27.69
CA ASN A 161 -3.49 13.27 27.48
C ASN A 161 -4.57 13.87 28.40
N PRO A 162 -5.32 14.92 28.01
CA PRO A 162 -6.42 15.43 28.80
C PRO A 162 -7.67 14.52 28.77
N ASP A 163 -7.76 13.57 27.83
CA ASP A 163 -8.99 12.84 27.51
C ASP A 163 -8.93 11.32 27.79
N GLY A 164 -7.85 10.81 28.36
CA GLY A 164 -7.72 9.40 28.78
C GLY A 164 -7.63 8.39 27.62
N ILE A 165 -7.15 8.80 26.45
CA ILE A 165 -6.92 7.90 25.30
C ILE A 165 -5.70 7.01 25.60
N PRO A 166 -5.75 5.67 25.41
CA PRO A 166 -4.64 4.78 25.72
C PRO A 166 -3.37 5.19 24.96
N ASP A 167 -2.21 5.08 25.59
CA ASP A 167 -0.91 5.30 24.95
C ASP A 167 -0.67 4.27 23.84
N VAL A 168 -0.82 4.70 22.59
CA VAL A 168 -0.73 3.85 21.39
C VAL A 168 0.71 3.84 20.80
N GLN A 169 1.70 4.41 21.50
CA GLN A 169 3.09 4.54 20.99
C GLN A 169 3.73 3.20 20.56
N ALA A 170 3.26 2.06 21.04
CA ALA A 170 3.78 0.75 20.64
C ALA A 170 3.35 0.27 19.23
N GLY A 171 2.40 0.95 18.59
CA GLY A 171 1.66 0.43 17.42
C GLY A 171 1.95 1.05 16.05
N TYR A 172 2.57 2.24 15.99
CA TYR A 172 2.84 2.97 14.75
C TYR A 172 4.12 3.82 14.86
N ASP A 173 4.75 4.11 13.72
CA ASP A 173 5.92 4.98 13.67
C ASP A 173 5.48 6.44 13.45
N VAL A 174 6.13 7.37 14.15
CA VAL A 174 5.90 8.81 13.97
C VAL A 174 7.06 9.43 13.17
N VAL A 175 6.72 10.13 12.10
CA VAL A 175 7.64 10.86 11.24
C VAL A 175 7.34 12.35 11.38
N PRO A 176 8.14 13.11 12.16
CA PRO A 176 7.93 14.55 12.27
C PRO A 176 8.25 15.22 10.94
N ALA A 177 7.42 16.17 10.52
CA ALA A 177 7.55 16.91 9.28
C ALA A 177 8.72 17.91 9.29
N GLY A 178 9.07 18.43 10.47
CA GLY A 178 10.26 19.25 10.68
C GLY A 178 10.40 20.42 9.70
N THR A 179 11.64 20.80 9.37
CA THR A 179 11.95 21.82 8.35
C THR A 179 12.47 21.22 7.05
N GLU A 180 12.32 19.91 6.86
CA GLU A 180 12.83 19.20 5.70
C GLU A 180 11.90 19.36 4.49
N SER A 181 12.38 18.97 3.31
CA SER A 181 11.53 18.99 2.12
C SER A 181 10.44 17.91 2.23
N THR A 182 9.28 18.17 1.63
CA THR A 182 8.17 17.20 1.58
C THR A 182 8.59 15.87 0.91
N GLU A 183 9.58 15.91 0.01
CA GLU A 183 10.16 14.72 -0.61
C GLU A 183 10.93 13.87 0.41
N ALA A 184 11.81 14.48 1.20
CA ALA A 184 12.55 13.78 2.25
C ALA A 184 11.58 13.18 3.29
N LEU A 185 10.54 13.92 3.64
CA LEU A 185 9.50 13.47 4.54
C LEU A 185 8.76 12.23 4.00
N ALA A 186 8.37 12.25 2.73
CA ALA A 186 7.72 11.12 2.07
C ALA A 186 8.63 9.88 1.99
N GLU A 187 9.92 10.05 1.66
CA GLU A 187 10.88 8.95 1.62
C GLU A 187 11.09 8.31 3.00
N ARG A 188 11.18 9.11 4.06
CA ARG A 188 11.28 8.62 5.44
C ARG A 188 10.05 7.84 5.85
N ALA A 189 8.85 8.36 5.54
CA ALA A 189 7.59 7.69 5.84
C ALA A 189 7.47 6.33 5.12
N VAL A 190 7.85 6.27 3.84
CA VAL A 190 7.88 5.00 3.10
C VAL A 190 8.91 4.04 3.70
N THR A 191 10.10 4.53 4.06
CA THR A 191 11.15 3.70 4.66
C THR A 191 10.68 3.08 5.98
N ALA A 192 10.05 3.87 6.86
CA ALA A 192 9.47 3.40 8.12
C ALA A 192 8.41 2.32 7.86
N LEU A 193 7.45 2.60 6.96
CA LEU A 193 6.38 1.66 6.63
C LEU A 193 6.92 0.33 6.09
N LEU A 194 7.89 0.39 5.16
CA LEU A 194 8.49 -0.81 4.57
C LEU A 194 9.27 -1.64 5.58
N GLY A 195 9.85 -1.00 6.61
CA GLY A 195 10.45 -1.70 7.75
C GLY A 195 9.44 -2.59 8.46
N ARG A 196 8.26 -2.03 8.78
CA ARG A 196 7.18 -2.77 9.47
C ARG A 196 6.49 -3.82 8.59
N LEU A 197 6.38 -3.58 7.28
CA LEU A 197 5.82 -4.58 6.36
C LEU A 197 6.72 -5.82 6.17
N ARG A 198 7.97 -5.77 6.64
CA ARG A 198 8.94 -6.87 6.54
C ARG A 198 9.16 -7.62 7.85
N SER A 199 8.80 -7.04 8.99
CA SER A 199 8.80 -7.68 10.32
C SER A 199 7.60 -8.62 10.47
#